data_AF-A0A2G2YAF2-F1
#
_entry.id   AF-A0A2G2YAF2-F1
#
_cell.length_a   1.000
_cell.length_b   1.000
_cell.length_c   1.000
_cell.angle_alpha   90.00
_cell.angle_beta   90.00
_cell.angle_gamma   90.00
#
_symmetry.space_group_name_H-M   'P 1'
#
loop_
_entity.id
_entity.type
_entity.pdbx_description
1 polymer ?
#
loop_
_entity_poly.entity_id
_entity_poly.type
_entity_poly.pdbx_seq_one_letter_code
_entity_poly.pdbx_strand_id
1 'polypeptide(L)'
;MHGHLLDRAGLLDEAHSLIGSMPMKANAVIWGALLSGCRLHRGTKLAEHVLKQLIQLEPWNSGNYVLLSNIYASNNKWDDSSGLL
;
A
#
# COMPACT_ATOMS: atom_id res chain seq x y z
N MET A 1 -18.60 -3.34 -24.73
CA MET A 1 -18.06 -4.36 -23.81
C MET A 1 -16.80 -3.75 -23.19
N HIS A 2 -16.85 -3.31 -21.92
CA HIS A 2 -15.78 -2.56 -21.24
C HIS A 2 -15.11 -3.46 -20.19
N GLY A 3 -13.97 -4.04 -20.54
CA GLY A 3 -13.00 -4.69 -19.64
C GLY A 3 -11.68 -4.58 -20.39
N HIS A 4 -10.59 -4.03 -19.87
CA HIS A 4 -9.62 -4.76 -19.06
C HIS A 4 -8.53 -3.76 -18.63
N LEU A 5 -8.86 -2.80 -17.76
CA LEU A 5 -7.84 -1.97 -17.09
C LEU A 5 -8.02 -1.88 -15.57
N LEU A 6 -9.07 -2.50 -15.03
CA LEU A 6 -9.42 -2.46 -13.60
C LEU A 6 -8.89 -3.65 -12.82
N ASP A 7 -8.40 -4.70 -13.49
CA ASP A 7 -8.11 -5.99 -12.86
C ASP A 7 -7.19 -5.83 -11.65
N ARG A 8 -6.09 -5.08 -11.81
CA ARG A 8 -5.06 -4.99 -10.77
C ARG A 8 -5.29 -3.87 -9.74
N ALA A 9 -6.10 -2.87 -10.04
CA ALA A 9 -6.54 -1.87 -9.05
C ALA A 9 -7.69 -2.41 -8.18
N GLY A 10 -8.62 -3.16 -8.78
CA GLY A 10 -9.73 -3.83 -8.08
C GLY A 10 -9.22 -4.93 -7.15
N LEU A 11 -8.21 -5.71 -7.58
CA LEU A 11 -7.59 -6.75 -6.75
C LEU A 11 -6.96 -6.21 -5.45
N LEU A 12 -6.45 -4.97 -5.44
CA LEU A 12 -5.89 -4.37 -4.23
C LEU A 12 -6.96 -3.92 -3.24
N ASP A 13 -8.06 -3.38 -3.75
CA ASP A 13 -9.21 -2.99 -2.94
C ASP A 13 -9.92 -4.23 -2.37
N GLU A 14 -10.11 -5.27 -3.17
CA GLU A 14 -10.60 -6.57 -2.73
C GLU A 14 -9.68 -7.19 -1.69
N ALA A 15 -8.36 -7.20 -1.90
CA ALA A 15 -7.43 -7.75 -0.92
C ALA A 15 -7.44 -6.97 0.40
N HIS A 16 -7.60 -5.64 0.35
CA HIS A 16 -7.77 -4.83 1.55
C HIS A 16 -9.10 -5.11 2.26
N SER A 17 -10.19 -5.23 1.51
CA SER A 17 -11.52 -5.59 2.04
C SER A 17 -11.51 -7.00 2.66
N LEU A 18 -10.85 -7.96 2.02
CA LEU A 18 -10.69 -9.33 2.51
C LEU A 18 -9.92 -9.34 3.84
N ILE A 19 -8.85 -8.53 3.96
CA ILE A 19 -8.12 -8.36 5.20
C ILE A 19 -9.00 -7.78 6.30
N GLY A 20 -9.81 -6.76 5.98
CA GLY A 20 -10.77 -6.18 6.92
C GLY A 20 -11.90 -7.14 7.33
N SER A 21 -12.28 -8.07 6.43
CA SER A 21 -13.34 -9.05 6.67
C SER A 21 -12.86 -10.30 7.42
N MET A 22 -11.57 -10.48 7.65
CA MET A 22 -11.07 -11.63 8.39
C MET A 22 -11.46 -11.54 9.88
N PRO A 23 -11.95 -12.64 10.48
CA PRO A 23 -12.27 -12.68 11.92
C PRO A 23 -11.02 -12.68 12.81
N MET A 24 -9.83 -12.73 12.21
CA MET A 24 -8.53 -12.78 12.88
C MET A 24 -7.64 -11.65 12.38
N LYS A 25 -6.77 -11.11 13.25
CA LYS A 25 -5.82 -10.07 12.87
C LYS A 25 -4.87 -10.59 11.79
N ALA A 26 -4.83 -9.90 10.65
CA ALA A 26 -3.85 -10.17 9.62
C ALA A 26 -2.42 -9.98 10.18
N ASN A 27 -1.55 -10.94 9.86
CA ASN A 27 -0.16 -10.94 10.26
C ASN A 27 0.71 -10.11 9.30
N ALA A 28 1.97 -9.90 9.67
CA ALA A 28 2.91 -9.12 8.85
C ALA A 28 3.10 -9.71 7.44
N VAL A 29 2.99 -11.03 7.28
CA VAL A 29 3.10 -11.69 5.96
C VAL A 29 1.95 -11.27 5.04
N ILE A 30 0.72 -11.26 5.54
CA ILE A 30 -0.48 -10.86 4.78
C ILE A 30 -0.39 -9.39 4.37
N TRP A 31 0.00 -8.51 5.29
CA TRP A 31 0.18 -7.08 4.97
C TRP A 31 1.35 -6.85 4.01
N GLY A 32 2.45 -7.60 4.12
CA GLY A 32 3.58 -7.54 3.20
C GLY A 32 3.24 -7.98 1.77
N ALA A 33 2.36 -8.99 1.63
CA ALA A 33 1.83 -9.41 0.35
C ALA A 33 0.97 -8.31 -0.31
N LEU A 34 0.07 -7.68 0.47
CA LEU A 34 -0.73 -6.55 0.01
C LEU A 34 0.16 -5.36 -0.40
N LEU A 35 1.17 -5.02 0.40
CA LEU A 35 2.13 -3.94 0.11
C LEU A 35 2.86 -4.17 -1.21
N SER A 36 3.26 -5.41 -1.49
CA SER A 36 3.95 -5.78 -2.72
C SER A 36 3.06 -5.57 -3.94
N GLY A 37 1.76 -5.84 -3.81
CA GLY A 37 0.75 -5.50 -4.81
C GLY A 37 0.55 -3.98 -4.94
N CYS A 38 0.49 -3.26 -3.81
CA CYS A 38 0.37 -1.80 -3.80
C CYS A 38 1.53 -1.10 -4.49
N ARG A 39 2.76 -1.62 -4.40
CA ARG A 39 3.92 -1.01 -5.07
C ARG A 39 3.77 -0.91 -6.59
N LEU A 40 2.93 -1.75 -7.20
CA LEU A 40 2.65 -1.75 -8.64
C LEU A 40 1.57 -0.73 -9.06
N HIS A 41 0.74 -0.27 -8.12
CA HIS A 41 -0.28 0.75 -8.37
C HIS A 41 0.09 2.03 -7.59
N ARG A 42 -0.03 3.21 -8.21
CA ARG A 42 0.25 4.51 -7.56
C ARG A 42 -0.74 4.89 -6.43
N GLY A 43 -1.31 3.93 -5.71
CA GLY A 43 -2.18 4.11 -4.56
C GLY A 43 -1.39 4.31 -3.28
N THR A 44 -0.76 5.48 -3.15
CA THR A 44 0.10 5.79 -2.00
C THR A 44 -0.63 5.81 -0.65
N LYS A 45 -1.94 6.11 -0.63
CA LYS A 45 -2.76 6.04 0.60
C LYS A 45 -2.95 4.62 1.13
N LEU A 46 -3.21 3.65 0.25
CA LEU A 46 -3.38 2.25 0.67
C LEU A 46 -2.02 1.68 1.14
N ALA A 47 -0.95 1.99 0.40
CA ALA A 47 0.40 1.59 0.78
C ALA A 47 0.81 2.16 2.14
N GLU A 48 0.50 3.43 2.42
CA GLU A 48 0.75 4.06 3.73
C GLU A 48 -0.04 3.37 4.86
N HIS A 49 -1.32 3.04 4.63
CA HIS A 49 -2.14 2.35 5.62
C HIS A 49 -1.57 0.97 5.95
N VAL A 50 -1.26 0.16 4.92
CA VAL A 50 -0.66 -1.16 5.06
C VAL A 50 0.64 -1.11 5.84
N LEU A 51 1.49 -0.12 5.55
CA LEU A 51 2.79 0.00 6.17
C LEU A 51 2.71 0.45 7.64
N LYS A 52 1.72 1.28 7.99
CA LYS A 52 1.41 1.61 9.38
C LYS A 52 0.98 0.38 10.17
N GLN A 53 0.21 -0.54 9.58
CA GLN A 53 -0.16 -1.80 10.22
C GLN A 53 1.08 -2.70 10.41
N LEU A 54 1.95 -2.79 9.41
CA LEU A 54 3.21 -3.54 9.50
C LEU A 54 4.13 -3.03 10.60
N ILE A 55 4.26 -1.72 10.75
CA ILE A 55 5.05 -1.11 11.83
C ILE A 55 4.45 -1.42 13.21
N GLN A 56 3.12 -1.44 13.34
CA GLN A 56 2.48 -1.83 14.59
C GLN A 56 2.67 -3.31 14.92
N LEU A 57 2.73 -4.18 13.90
CA LEU A 57 2.95 -5.61 14.07
C LEU A 57 4.42 -5.98 14.29
N GLU A 58 5.33 -5.29 13.60
CA GLU A 58 6.78 -5.52 13.64
C GLU A 58 7.55 -4.21 13.80
N PRO A 59 7.47 -3.54 14.97
CA PRO A 59 8.18 -2.29 15.22
C PRO A 59 9.71 -2.45 15.19
N TRP A 60 10.22 -3.67 15.33
CA TRP A 60 11.65 -3.99 15.20
C TRP A 60 12.12 -4.08 13.75
N ASN A 61 11.20 -4.18 12.79
CA ASN A 61 11.55 -4.33 11.39
C ASN A 61 11.80 -2.95 10.75
N SER A 62 13.06 -2.49 10.83
CA SER A 62 13.51 -1.19 10.30
C SER A 62 13.21 -1.02 8.80
N GLY A 63 13.11 -2.12 8.04
CA GLY A 63 12.73 -2.10 6.63
C GLY A 63 11.36 -1.46 6.38
N ASN A 64 10.41 -1.63 7.31
CA ASN A 64 9.07 -1.03 7.20
C ASN A 64 9.12 0.50 7.31
N TYR A 65 9.99 1.04 8.18
CA TYR A 65 10.16 2.48 8.32
C TYR A 65 10.86 3.11 7.11
N VAL A 66 11.85 2.42 6.54
CA VAL A 66 12.53 2.86 5.31
C VAL A 66 11.54 2.93 4.14
N LEU A 67 10.70 1.90 3.98
CA LEU A 67 9.64 1.90 2.97
C LEU A 67 8.65 3.04 3.18
N LEU A 68 8.33 3.40 4.42
CA LEU A 68 7.35 4.46 4.73
C LEU A 68 7.91 5.82 4.37
N SER A 69 9.15 6.06 4.76
CA SER A 69 9.88 7.26 4.37
C SER A 69 9.98 7.40 2.85
N ASN A 70 10.27 6.30 2.14
CA ASN A 70 10.31 6.29 0.68
C ASN A 70 8.95 6.61 0.04
N ILE A 71 7.84 6.12 0.59
CA ILE A 71 6.49 6.44 0.10
C ILE A 71 6.19 7.93 0.31
N TYR A 72 6.47 8.49 1.50
CA TYR A 72 6.28 9.91 1.76
C TYR A 72 7.17 10.79 0.87
N ALA A 73 8.45 10.44 0.70
CA ALA A 73 9.37 11.15 -0.17
C ALA A 73 8.94 11.08 -1.65
N SER A 74 8.39 9.94 -2.08
CA SER A 74 7.83 9.79 -3.42
C SER A 74 6.60 10.68 -3.59
N ASN A 75 5.65 10.66 -2.64
CA ASN A 75 4.46 11.52 -2.67
C ASN A 75 4.81 13.01 -2.81
N ASN A 76 5.82 13.48 -2.06
CA ASN A 76 6.27 14.86 -2.14
C ASN A 76 6.90 15.22 -3.51
N LYS A 77 7.41 14.24 -4.26
CA LYS A 77 7.92 14.42 -5.63
C LYS A 77 6.82 14.36 -6.70
N TRP A 78 5.71 13.66 -6.44
CA TRP A 78 4.59 13.59 -7.39
C TRP A 78 3.74 14.87 -7.36
N ASP A 79 3.58 15.48 -6.19
CA ASP A 79 2.89 16.77 -6.04
C ASP A 79 3.64 17.90 -6.78
N ASP A 80 4.97 17.87 -6.72
CA ASP A 80 5.86 18.82 -7.41
C ASP A 80 5.84 18.67 -8.95
N SER A 81 5.45 17.49 -9.47
CA SER A 81 5.42 17.23 -10.92
C SER A 81 4.14 17.74 -11.63
N SER A 82 3.26 18.46 -10.92
CA SER A 82 2.06 19.09 -11.51
C SER A 82 2.18 20.62 -11.65
N GLY A 83 3.36 21.20 -11.43
CA GLY A 83 3.59 22.64 -11.48
C GLY A 83 4.70 23.05 -12.45
N LEU A 84 4.61 22.66 -13.72
CA LEU A 84 5.21 23.46 -14.79
C LEU A 84 4.23 24.58 -15.15
N LEU A 85 4.44 25.75 -14.56
CA LEU A 85 4.21 27.06 -15.20
C LEU A 85 5.29 28.03 -14.72
#